data_AF-A0A2C9KP74-F1
#
_entry.id   AF-A0A2C9KP74-F1
#
_cell.length_a   1.000
_cell.length_b   1.000
_cell.length_c   1.000
_cell.angle_alpha   90.00
_cell.angle_beta   90.00
_cell.angle_gamma   90.00
#
_symmetry.space_group_name_H-M   'P 1'
#
loop_
_entity.id
_entity.type
_entity.pdbx_description
1 polymer ?
#
loop_
_entity_poly.entity_id
_entity_poly.type
_entity_poly.pdbx_seq_one_letter_code
_entity_poly.pdbx_strand_id
1 'polypeptide(L)'
;LGPGRVQELIKECETKVKSIQDKFLEKMKSHGIQGEFIRLNGDKPGYQIVECAVNKKATFIVTGTRGQSKVRRTIMGSVSDYIVHHSPIPVLVCRHKLPSEIEKEEKERLKKEVKEKSAAPASKDKKEDKKH
;
A
#
# COMPACT_ATOMS: atom_id res chain seq x y z
N LEU A 1 14.06 15.39 31.95
CA LEU A 1 12.72 14.75 31.88
C LEU A 1 12.60 13.78 33.04
N GLY A 2 11.57 13.88 33.87
CA GLY A 2 11.35 12.90 34.94
C GLY A 2 10.89 11.54 34.39
N PRO A 3 11.15 10.43 35.10
CA PRO A 3 10.84 9.08 34.62
C PRO A 3 9.35 8.87 34.29
N GLY A 4 8.43 9.48 35.04
CA GLY A 4 7.00 9.41 34.75
C GLY A 4 6.59 10.05 33.42
N ARG A 5 7.22 11.18 33.04
CA ARG A 5 6.94 11.84 31.75
C ARG A 5 7.49 11.05 30.57
N VAL A 6 8.63 10.37 30.75
CA VAL A 6 9.19 9.48 29.72
C VAL A 6 8.25 8.29 29.47
N GLN A 7 7.72 7.67 30.53
CA GLN A 7 6.76 6.57 30.41
C GLN A 7 5.46 6.99 29.71
N GLU A 8 4.97 8.20 30.01
CA GLU A 8 3.78 8.76 29.35
C GLU A 8 4.00 8.96 27.84
N LEU A 9 5.14 9.53 27.44
CA LEU A 9 5.49 9.73 26.03
C LEU A 9 5.61 8.41 25.26
N ILE A 10 6.20 7.38 25.89
CA ILE A 10 6.29 6.04 25.29
C ILE A 10 4.88 5.47 25.07
N LYS A 11 4.01 5.56 26.07
CA LYS A 11 2.62 5.09 25.99
C LYS A 11 1.82 5.80 24.91
N GLU A 12 2.03 7.10 24.74
CA GLU A 12 1.40 7.88 23.68
C GLU A 12 1.86 7.41 22.28
N CYS A 13 3.16 7.19 22.09
CA CYS A 13 3.71 6.63 20.86
C CYS A 13 3.15 5.24 20.56
N GLU A 14 3.07 4.35 21.55
CA GLU A 14 2.50 3.01 21.38
C GLU A 14 1.03 3.05 20.95
N THR A 15 0.25 3.97 21.53
CA THR A 15 -1.17 4.14 21.20
C THR A 15 -1.34 4.58 19.74
N LYS A 16 -0.51 5.52 19.27
CA LYS A 16 -0.51 5.97 17.87
C LYS A 16 -0.13 4.84 16.92
N VAL A 17 0.89 4.06 17.25
CA VAL A 17 1.32 2.91 16.44
C VAL A 17 0.22 1.85 16.36
N LYS A 18 -0.44 1.51 17.48
CA LYS A 18 -1.56 0.56 17.52
C LYS A 18 -2.71 1.00 16.61
N SER A 19 -3.12 2.26 16.71
CA SER A 19 -4.19 2.80 15.85
C SER A 19 -3.87 2.69 14.35
N ILE A 20 -2.62 2.96 13.97
CA ILE A 20 -2.16 2.82 12.58
C ILE A 20 -2.16 1.33 12.17
N GLN A 21 -1.64 0.46 13.03
CA GLN A 21 -1.59 -0.98 12.79
C GLN A 21 -2.99 -1.57 12.57
N ASP A 22 -3.95 -1.27 13.44
CA ASP A 22 -5.32 -1.78 13.35
C ASP A 22 -5.99 -1.33 12.05
N LYS A 23 -5.84 -0.03 11.71
CA LYS A 23 -6.36 0.53 10.46
C LYS A 23 -5.83 -0.18 9.21
N PHE A 24 -4.54 -0.51 9.18
CA PHE A 24 -3.96 -1.22 8.04
C PHE A 24 -4.32 -2.71 8.01
N LEU A 25 -4.38 -3.38 9.16
CA LEU A 25 -4.82 -4.77 9.25
C LEU A 25 -6.28 -4.94 8.79
N GLU A 26 -7.17 -4.05 9.20
CA GLU A 26 -8.57 -4.03 8.75
C GLU A 26 -8.66 -3.78 7.23
N LYS A 27 -7.84 -2.86 6.71
CA LYS A 27 -7.79 -2.59 5.27
C LYS A 27 -7.29 -3.80 4.47
N MET A 28 -6.31 -4.54 4.98
CA MET A 28 -5.85 -5.77 4.34
C MET A 28 -6.94 -6.85 4.33
N LYS A 29 -7.61 -7.05 5.48
CA LYS A 29 -8.73 -8.02 5.60
C LYS A 29 -9.88 -7.72 4.65
N SER A 30 -10.31 -6.46 4.58
CA SER A 30 -11.42 -6.03 3.69
C SER A 30 -11.10 -6.22 2.20
N HIS A 31 -9.83 -6.25 1.81
CA HIS A 31 -9.40 -6.48 0.44
C HIS A 31 -8.94 -7.92 0.19
N GLY A 32 -9.09 -8.83 1.16
CA GLY A 32 -8.66 -10.23 1.05
C GLY A 32 -7.15 -10.41 0.92
N ILE A 33 -6.35 -9.42 1.33
CA ILE A 33 -4.90 -9.45 1.23
C ILE A 33 -4.36 -10.12 2.49
N GLN A 34 -3.60 -11.20 2.31
CA GLN A 34 -2.80 -11.77 3.39
C GLN A 34 -1.55 -10.91 3.59
N GLY A 35 -1.34 -10.46 4.82
CA GLY A 35 -0.21 -9.60 5.15
C GLY A 35 -0.03 -9.45 6.64
N GLU A 36 1.14 -8.95 7.02
CA GLU A 36 1.54 -8.68 8.39
C GLU A 36 1.93 -7.21 8.55
N PHE A 37 1.77 -6.68 9.75
CA PHE A 37 2.28 -5.36 10.11
C PHE A 37 3.60 -5.53 10.88
N ILE A 38 4.69 -5.00 10.32
CA ILE A 38 6.01 -5.08 10.93
C ILE A 38 6.41 -3.69 11.43
N ARG A 39 6.73 -3.60 12.72
CA ARG A 39 7.36 -2.41 13.30
C ARG A 39 8.88 -2.59 13.27
N LEU A 40 9.56 -1.68 12.59
CA LEU A 40 11.02 -1.57 12.58
C LEU A 40 11.42 -0.44 13.54
N ASN A 41 12.47 -0.66 14.33
CA ASN A 41 12.96 0.31 15.32
C ASN A 41 14.38 0.74 14.96
N GLY A 42 14.61 2.01 14.68
CA GLY A 42 15.96 2.56 14.46
C GLY A 42 15.93 4.00 13.95
N ASP A 43 17.12 4.53 13.70
CA ASP A 43 17.38 5.92 13.30
C ASP A 43 17.36 6.12 11.77
N LYS A 44 17.55 5.05 11.00
CA LYS A 44 17.65 5.07 9.53
C LYS A 44 16.51 4.30 8.86
N PRO A 45 15.32 4.89 8.71
CA PRO A 45 14.13 4.19 8.21
C PRO A 45 14.31 3.60 6.81
N GLY A 46 15.02 4.29 5.91
CA GLY A 46 15.29 3.79 4.56
C GLY A 46 16.12 2.50 4.57
N TYR A 47 17.19 2.47 5.36
CA TYR A 47 18.03 1.29 5.54
C TYR A 47 17.22 0.10 6.08
N GLN A 48 16.42 0.35 7.12
CA GLN A 48 15.63 -0.70 7.76
C GLN A 48 14.59 -1.32 6.83
N ILE A 49 13.97 -0.50 5.98
CA ILE A 49 13.00 -1.00 5.00
C ILE A 49 13.70 -1.92 3.98
N VAL A 50 14.87 -1.50 3.47
CA VAL A 50 15.66 -2.32 2.52
C VAL A 50 16.12 -3.63 3.18
N GLU A 51 16.67 -3.56 4.38
CA GLU A 51 17.13 -4.73 5.14
C GLU A 51 15.98 -5.70 5.45
N CYS A 52 14.82 -5.18 5.86
CA CYS A 52 13.61 -5.99 6.09
C CYS A 52 13.17 -6.69 4.80
N ALA A 53 13.17 -5.99 3.67
CA ALA A 53 12.79 -6.56 2.38
C ALA A 53 13.73 -7.71 1.95
N VAL A 54 15.04 -7.55 2.16
CA VAL A 54 16.04 -8.61 1.92
C VAL A 54 15.80 -9.80 2.84
N ASN A 55 15.64 -9.57 4.15
CA ASN A 55 15.44 -10.61 5.15
C ASN A 55 14.14 -11.41 4.92
N LYS A 56 13.08 -10.73 4.47
CA LYS A 56 11.79 -11.34 4.13
C LYS A 56 11.77 -11.94 2.72
N LYS A 57 12.86 -11.83 1.95
CA LYS A 57 12.94 -12.27 0.54
C LYS A 57 11.80 -11.69 -0.31
N ALA A 58 11.50 -10.40 -0.09
CA ALA A 58 10.48 -9.70 -0.85
C ALA A 58 10.87 -9.64 -2.35
N THR A 59 9.87 -9.72 -3.22
CA THR A 59 10.09 -9.65 -4.68
C THR A 59 10.18 -8.21 -5.19
N PHE A 60 9.52 -7.26 -4.51
CA PHE A 60 9.60 -5.83 -4.78
C PHE A 60 9.15 -5.02 -3.55
N ILE A 61 9.48 -3.72 -3.53
CA ILE A 61 9.05 -2.77 -2.50
C ILE A 61 8.02 -1.80 -3.10
N VAL A 62 6.90 -1.59 -2.39
CA VAL A 62 5.97 -0.50 -2.69
C VAL A 62 6.14 0.60 -1.66
N THR A 63 6.34 1.82 -2.14
CA THR A 63 6.44 3.00 -1.27
C THR A 63 5.65 4.18 -1.85
N GLY A 64 5.23 5.09 -0.98
CA GLY A 64 4.69 6.38 -1.40
C GLY A 64 5.80 7.32 -1.87
N THR A 65 5.41 8.47 -2.44
CA THR A 65 6.36 9.54 -2.77
C THR A 65 6.77 10.38 -1.57
N ARG A 66 5.95 10.48 -0.52
CA ARG A 66 6.18 11.32 0.66
C ARG A 66 5.49 10.74 1.90
N GLY A 67 5.96 11.15 3.09
CA GLY A 67 5.28 10.88 4.37
C GLY A 67 4.12 11.85 4.64
N GLN A 68 3.57 11.82 5.86
CA GLN A 68 2.46 12.68 6.32
C GLN A 68 2.84 14.17 6.51
N SER A 69 4.06 14.57 6.16
CA SER A 69 4.59 15.92 6.34
C SER A 69 4.13 16.85 5.21
N LYS A 70 3.66 18.06 5.54
CA LYS A 70 3.11 19.08 4.61
C LYS A 70 4.18 19.78 3.74
N VAL A 71 5.20 19.07 3.26
CA VAL A 71 6.25 19.69 2.41
C VAL A 71 5.82 19.64 0.94
N ARG A 72 5.27 20.76 0.46
CA ARG A 72 4.72 20.89 -0.91
C ARG A 72 5.78 20.97 -2.02
N ARG A 73 7.08 21.02 -1.72
CA ARG A 73 8.10 21.43 -2.70
C ARG A 73 9.00 20.33 -3.28
N THR A 74 9.12 19.15 -2.68
CA THR A 74 10.10 18.14 -3.12
C THR A 74 9.42 16.88 -3.66
N ILE A 75 9.63 16.48 -4.92
CA ILE A 75 8.89 15.40 -5.64
C ILE A 75 8.98 14.03 -4.96
N MET A 76 10.07 13.78 -4.21
CA MET A 76 10.37 12.53 -3.49
C MET A 76 10.73 12.83 -2.02
N GLY A 77 10.27 12.02 -1.08
CA GLY A 77 10.67 12.09 0.34
C GLY A 77 12.00 11.39 0.58
N SER A 78 12.71 11.78 1.65
CA SER A 78 14.04 11.23 1.98
C SER A 78 14.07 9.71 2.11
N VAL A 79 13.02 9.10 2.66
CA VAL A 79 12.91 7.64 2.81
C VAL A 79 12.73 6.96 1.45
N SER A 80 11.79 7.45 0.64
CA SER A 80 11.53 6.88 -0.69
C SER A 80 12.73 7.04 -1.61
N ASP A 81 13.41 8.20 -1.56
CA ASP A 81 14.65 8.46 -2.28
C ASP A 81 15.76 7.47 -1.89
N TYR A 82 15.96 7.27 -0.58
CA TYR A 82 16.92 6.27 -0.08
C TYR A 82 16.60 4.87 -0.61
N ILE A 83 15.34 4.42 -0.50
CA ILE A 83 14.93 3.08 -0.92
C ILE A 83 15.21 2.88 -2.41
N VAL A 84 14.86 3.84 -3.26
CA VAL A 84 15.07 3.75 -4.72
C VAL A 84 16.54 3.58 -5.08
N HIS A 85 17.45 4.27 -4.38
CA HIS A 85 18.88 4.20 -4.68
C HIS A 85 19.60 2.98 -4.10
N HIS A 86 19.06 2.36 -3.04
CA HIS A 86 19.77 1.32 -2.27
C HIS A 86 19.08 -0.05 -2.29
N SER A 87 17.87 -0.16 -2.81
CA SER A 87 17.16 -1.44 -2.86
C SER A 87 17.81 -2.39 -3.88
N PRO A 88 18.15 -3.63 -3.51
CA PRO A 88 18.61 -4.64 -4.46
C PRO A 88 17.46 -5.26 -5.28
N ILE A 89 16.21 -4.92 -4.94
CA ILE A 89 15.00 -5.42 -5.61
C ILE A 89 14.18 -4.26 -6.20
N PRO A 90 13.32 -4.51 -7.19
CA PRO A 90 12.49 -3.47 -7.81
C PRO A 90 11.70 -2.64 -6.79
N VAL A 91 11.59 -1.34 -7.06
CA VAL A 91 10.86 -0.40 -6.20
C VAL A 91 9.76 0.29 -7.01
N LEU A 92 8.50 0.08 -6.59
CA LEU A 92 7.34 0.78 -7.12
C LEU A 92 7.05 2.01 -6.25
N VAL A 93 7.25 3.20 -6.82
CA VAL A 93 6.94 4.47 -6.17
C VAL A 93 5.54 4.95 -6.58
N CYS A 94 4.60 4.85 -5.65
CA CYS A 94 3.24 5.32 -5.82
C CYS A 94 3.16 6.83 -5.63
N ARG A 95 2.96 7.57 -6.73
CA ARG A 95 2.68 9.00 -6.70
C ARG A 95 1.21 9.22 -6.37
N HIS A 96 0.91 10.02 -5.35
CA HIS A 96 -0.45 10.57 -5.21
C HIS A 96 -0.68 11.53 -6.38
N LYS A 97 -1.81 11.35 -7.07
CA LYS A 97 -2.18 12.15 -8.24
C LYS A 97 -2.14 13.65 -7.92
N LEU A 98 -1.43 14.40 -8.74
CA LEU A 98 -1.76 15.82 -9.00
C LEU A 98 -3.03 15.84 -9.89
N PRO A 99 -3.71 17.00 -10.01
CA PRO A 99 -5.09 17.30 -9.58
C PRO A 99 -6.21 16.37 -10.11
N SER A 100 -7.40 16.55 -9.54
CA SER A 100 -8.67 15.80 -9.67
C SER A 100 -9.21 15.48 -11.09
N GLU A 101 -8.55 15.93 -12.14
CA GLU A 101 -8.93 15.71 -13.54
C GLU A 101 -8.57 14.27 -13.99
N ILE A 102 -7.37 13.80 -13.64
CA ILE A 102 -6.90 12.44 -13.98
C ILE A 102 -7.68 11.37 -13.19
N GLU A 103 -8.21 11.70 -12.00
CA GLU A 103 -9.05 10.78 -11.23
C GLU A 103 -10.41 10.51 -11.89
N LYS A 104 -10.98 11.50 -12.55
CA LYS A 104 -12.29 11.35 -13.21
C LYS A 104 -12.16 10.48 -14.46
N GLU A 105 -11.15 10.73 -15.29
CA GLU A 105 -10.93 9.95 -16.51
C GLU A 105 -10.57 8.49 -16.24
N GLU A 106 -9.73 8.24 -15.24
CA GLU A 106 -9.30 6.87 -14.92
C GLU A 106 -10.42 6.08 -14.23
N LYS A 107 -11.21 6.70 -13.34
CA LYS A 107 -12.40 6.06 -12.77
C LYS A 107 -13.43 5.73 -13.84
N GLU A 108 -13.62 6.58 -14.85
CA GLU A 108 -14.50 6.30 -15.98
C GLU A 108 -13.95 5.19 -16.89
N ARG A 109 -12.64 5.12 -17.12
CA ARG A 109 -12.00 4.01 -17.86
C ARG A 109 -12.13 2.67 -17.14
N LEU A 110 -11.83 2.61 -15.85
CA LEU A 110 -11.96 1.37 -15.08
C LEU A 110 -13.43 0.90 -14.99
N LYS A 111 -14.40 1.82 -14.86
CA LYS A 111 -15.82 1.45 -14.91
C LYS A 111 -16.22 0.83 -16.24
N LYS A 112 -15.69 1.34 -17.36
CA LYS A 112 -15.94 0.79 -18.70
C LYS A 112 -15.36 -0.61 -18.86
N GLU A 113 -14.11 -0.82 -18.46
CA GLU A 113 -13.46 -2.14 -18.54
C GLU A 113 -14.11 -3.20 -17.63
N VAL A 114 -14.54 -2.81 -16.43
CA VAL A 114 -15.27 -3.71 -15.51
C VAL A 114 -16.64 -4.06 -16.08
N LYS A 115 -17.34 -3.10 -16.68
CA LYS A 115 -18.65 -3.33 -17.32
C LYS A 115 -18.53 -4.27 -18.52
N GLU A 116 -17.51 -4.07 -19.36
CA GLU A 116 -17.24 -4.89 -20.55
C GLU A 116 -16.86 -6.34 -20.18
N LYS A 117 -16.07 -6.55 -19.13
CA LYS A 117 -15.74 -7.88 -18.60
C LYS A 117 -16.91 -8.57 -17.88
N SER A 118 -17.88 -7.81 -17.37
CA SER A 118 -19.10 -8.35 -16.73
C SER A 118 -20.23 -8.72 -17.71
N ALA A 119 -20.10 -8.33 -18.98
CA ALA A 119 -21.16 -8.49 -19.99
C ALA A 119 -20.98 -9.71 -20.91
N ALA A 120 -20.00 -10.60 -20.67
CA ALA A 120 -19.89 -11.84 -21.43
C ALA A 120 -20.97 -12.85 -20.95
N PRO A 121 -21.94 -13.24 -21.81
CA PRO A 121 -23.01 -14.13 -21.41
C PRO A 121 -22.51 -15.58 -21.23
N ALA A 122 -22.93 -16.20 -20.13
CA ALA A 122 -22.90 -17.64 -19.96
C ALA A 122 -23.88 -18.30 -20.95
N SER A 123 -23.36 -18.96 -21.98
CA SER A 123 -24.14 -19.94 -22.74
C SER A 123 -24.09 -21.27 -22.00
N LYS A 124 -25.16 -21.59 -21.26
CA LYS A 124 -25.47 -22.95 -20.80
C LYS A 124 -26.19 -23.73 -21.90
N ASP A 125 -25.84 -25.00 -21.96
CA ASP A 125 -26.45 -26.08 -22.73
C ASP A 125 -27.98 -26.10 -22.74
N LYS A 126 -28.55 -26.46 -23.90
CA LYS A 126 -29.87 -27.11 -23.99
C LYS A 126 -29.72 -28.37 -24.83
N LYS A 127 -29.81 -29.52 -24.16
CA LYS A 127 -30.23 -30.80 -24.73
C LYS A 127 -31.59 -30.64 -25.41
N GLU A 128 -31.77 -31.25 -26.59
CA GLU A 128 -33.02 -31.94 -26.92
C GLU A 128 -32.81 -32.96 -28.05
N ASP A 129 -33.33 -34.15 -27.80
CA ASP A 129 -33.33 -35.36 -28.63
C ASP A 129 -34.25 -35.28 -29.87
N LYS A 130 -34.03 -36.24 -30.78
CA LYS A 130 -34.97 -36.88 -31.74
C LYS A 130 -35.06 -36.43 -33.21
N LYS A 131 -34.86 -37.47 -34.06
CA LYS A 131 -35.52 -37.81 -35.34
C LYS A 131 -34.87 -37.30 -36.64
N HIS A 132 -34.06 -38.13 -37.30
CA HIS A 132 -34.47 -39.03 -38.39
C HIS A 132 -33.43 -40.15 -38.57
#